data_AF-O01760-F1
#
_entry.id   AF-O01760-F1
#
_cell.length_a   1.000
_cell.length_b   1.000
_cell.length_c   1.000
_cell.angle_alpha   90.00
_cell.angle_beta   90.00
_cell.angle_gamma   90.00
#
_symmetry.space_group_name_H-M   'P 1'
#
loop_
_entity.id
_entity.type
_entity.pdbx_description
1 polymer ?
#
loop_
_entity_poly.entity_id
_entity_poly.type
_entity_poly.pdbx_seq_one_letter_code
_entity_poly.pdbx_strand_id
1 'polypeptide(L)'
;MSSADQAHLMSRLSSTWPFRDERRALTWPVHAGLVANCVTSSLIATRINSEMFLYDAKAKFFESIRKCPKSPFVFGVYSSGVTYFMLHQVLVTPKVYNELTPCPSCLVINSIAIGLLTGIALPMLATPYLAHYVLINREANTGGSSRAMPVVNNLLEFLTLGWEGISNAPNPLVL
;
A
#
# COMPACT_ATOMS: atom_id res chain seq x y z
N MET A 1 -9.50 -11.59 34.53
CA MET A 1 -8.71 -12.28 33.49
C MET A 1 -7.67 -11.30 32.97
N SER A 2 -6.43 -11.74 32.76
CA SER A 2 -5.42 -10.92 32.09
C SER A 2 -5.83 -10.67 30.63
N SER A 3 -5.47 -9.52 30.07
CA SER A 3 -5.70 -9.21 28.65
C SER A 3 -5.04 -10.24 27.72
N ALA A 4 -3.89 -10.78 28.11
CA ALA A 4 -3.21 -11.84 27.38
C ALA A 4 -3.99 -13.17 27.37
N ASP A 5 -4.58 -13.55 28.51
CA ASP A 5 -5.40 -14.77 28.62
C ASP A 5 -6.69 -14.64 27.81
N GLN A 6 -7.25 -13.44 27.75
CA GLN A 6 -8.45 -13.12 26.96
C GLN A 6 -8.16 -13.18 25.45
N ALA A 7 -7.05 -12.61 24.99
CA ALA A 7 -6.64 -12.70 23.59
C ALA A 7 -6.40 -14.17 23.17
N HIS A 8 -5.78 -14.97 24.05
CA HIS A 8 -5.59 -16.40 23.81
C HIS A 8 -6.93 -17.16 23.77
N LEU A 9 -7.87 -16.85 24.66
CA LEU A 9 -9.22 -17.43 24.65
C LEU A 9 -9.98 -17.08 23.36
N MET A 10 -10.02 -15.80 22.99
CA MET A 10 -10.70 -15.32 21.77
C MET A 10 -10.10 -15.93 20.50
N SER A 11 -8.77 -16.07 20.43
CA SER A 11 -8.07 -16.74 19.32
C SER A 11 -8.42 -18.24 19.23
N ARG A 12 -8.50 -18.94 20.37
CA ARG A 12 -8.99 -20.33 20.43
C ARG A 12 -10.46 -20.42 20.02
N LEU A 13 -11.29 -19.50 20.48
CA LEU A 13 -12.72 -19.48 20.18
C LEU A 13 -12.96 -19.27 18.67
N SER A 14 -12.25 -18.31 18.06
CA SER A 14 -12.38 -18.01 16.63
C SER A 14 -11.88 -19.16 15.75
N SER A 15 -10.81 -19.85 16.16
CA SER A 15 -10.28 -21.01 15.42
C SER A 15 -11.12 -22.28 15.58
N THR A 16 -11.78 -22.46 16.73
CA THR A 16 -12.58 -23.67 17.03
C THR A 16 -14.07 -23.50 16.71
N TRP A 17 -14.49 -22.35 16.15
CA TRP A 17 -15.89 -21.99 15.97
C TRP A 17 -16.68 -23.02 15.12
N PRO A 18 -17.78 -23.61 15.60
CA PRO A 18 -18.40 -24.79 14.99
C PRO A 18 -18.98 -24.53 13.59
N PHE A 19 -19.49 -23.33 13.33
CA PHE A 19 -20.07 -22.97 12.03
C PHE A 19 -19.00 -22.46 11.06
N ARG A 20 -18.87 -23.11 9.91
CA ARG A 20 -17.83 -22.80 8.90
C ARG A 20 -17.99 -21.41 8.29
N ASP A 21 -19.22 -20.99 8.02
CA ASP A 21 -19.50 -19.71 7.37
C ASP A 21 -19.23 -18.52 8.30
N GLU A 22 -19.62 -18.65 9.57
CA GLU A 22 -19.34 -17.64 10.61
C GLU A 22 -17.83 -17.55 10.90
N ARG A 23 -17.14 -18.69 10.93
CA ARG A 23 -15.68 -18.73 11.08
C ARG A 23 -14.97 -17.97 9.95
N ARG A 24 -15.48 -18.10 8.72
CA ARG A 24 -14.95 -17.38 7.56
C ARG A 24 -15.28 -15.89 7.61
N ALA A 25 -16.46 -15.53 8.09
CA ALA A 25 -16.86 -14.14 8.27
C ALA A 25 -15.95 -13.39 9.26
N LEU A 26 -15.36 -14.07 10.24
CA LEU A 26 -14.42 -13.46 11.19
C LEU A 26 -13.08 -13.04 10.56
N THR A 27 -12.59 -13.76 9.55
CA THR A 27 -11.33 -13.41 8.86
C THR A 27 -11.53 -12.59 7.59
N TRP A 28 -12.77 -12.55 7.08
CA TRP A 28 -13.13 -11.84 5.85
C TRP A 28 -12.78 -10.35 5.83
N PRO A 29 -12.96 -9.57 6.91
CA PRO A 29 -12.67 -8.13 6.89
C PRO A 29 -11.22 -7.81 6.51
N VAL A 30 -10.27 -8.61 7.00
CA VAL A 30 -8.84 -8.43 6.70
C VAL A 30 -8.56 -8.69 5.23
N HIS A 31 -9.07 -9.80 4.70
CA HIS A 31 -8.85 -10.19 3.30
C HIS A 31 -9.59 -9.26 2.34
N ALA A 32 -10.83 -8.89 2.64
CA ALA A 32 -11.63 -7.98 1.84
C ALA A 32 -10.99 -6.59 1.78
N GLY A 33 -10.50 -6.08 2.91
CA GLY A 33 -9.79 -4.81 2.96
C GLY A 33 -8.45 -4.85 2.21
N LEU A 34 -7.70 -5.95 2.32
CA LEU A 34 -6.46 -6.14 1.56
C LEU A 34 -6.73 -6.14 0.04
N VAL A 35 -7.73 -6.90 -0.41
CA VAL A 35 -8.10 -6.96 -1.83
C VAL A 35 -8.58 -5.60 -2.33
N ALA A 36 -9.42 -4.91 -1.56
CA ALA A 36 -9.90 -3.58 -1.92
C ALA A 36 -8.75 -2.59 -2.10
N ASN A 37 -7.79 -2.55 -1.15
CA ASN A 37 -6.62 -1.68 -1.25
C ASN A 37 -5.71 -2.06 -2.42
N CYS A 38 -5.51 -3.35 -2.70
CA CYS A 38 -4.76 -3.77 -3.87
C CYS A 38 -5.40 -3.29 -5.18
N VAL A 39 -6.73 -3.33 -5.27
CA VAL A 39 -7.47 -2.86 -6.45
C VAL A 39 -7.38 -1.34 -6.60
N THR A 40 -7.61 -0.57 -5.52
CA THR A 40 -7.52 0.89 -5.58
C THR A 40 -6.11 1.36 -5.90
N SER A 41 -5.11 0.76 -5.26
CA SER A 41 -3.69 1.05 -5.52
C SER A 41 -3.30 0.69 -6.95
N SER A 42 -3.83 -0.41 -7.50
CA SER A 42 -3.60 -0.78 -8.91
C SER A 42 -4.16 0.27 -9.87
N LEU A 43 -5.37 0.77 -9.62
CA LEU A 43 -6.00 1.79 -10.46
C LEU A 43 -5.25 3.12 -10.40
N ILE A 44 -4.84 3.55 -9.21
CA ILE A 44 -4.08 4.79 -9.02
C ILE A 44 -2.70 4.65 -9.68
N ALA A 45 -1.99 3.55 -9.43
CA ALA A 45 -0.65 3.36 -9.96
C ALA A 45 -0.63 3.29 -11.49
N THR A 46 -1.63 2.64 -12.10
CA THR A 46 -1.74 2.58 -13.57
C THR A 46 -2.05 3.93 -14.22
N ARG A 47 -2.87 4.76 -13.56
CA ARG A 47 -3.15 6.13 -14.02
C ARG A 47 -1.91 7.01 -14.00
N ILE A 48 -1.19 7.00 -12.87
CA ILE A 48 0.05 7.77 -12.70
C ILE A 48 1.12 7.29 -13.68
N ASN A 49 1.24 5.97 -13.88
CA ASN A 49 2.19 5.41 -14.85
C ASN A 49 1.85 5.80 -16.29
N SER A 50 0.57 5.80 -16.70
CA SER A 50 0.20 6.25 -18.05
C SER A 50 0.50 7.72 -18.26
N GLU A 51 0.29 8.54 -17.24
CA GLU A 51 0.57 9.98 -17.32
C GLU A 51 2.07 10.26 -17.41
N MET A 52 2.89 9.62 -16.58
CA MET A 52 4.35 9.86 -16.58
C MET A 52 5.10 9.23 -17.76
N PHE A 53 4.69 8.05 -18.23
CA PHE A 53 5.43 7.34 -19.29
C PHE A 53 4.86 7.49 -20.70
N LEU A 54 3.54 7.63 -20.82
CA LEU A 54 2.85 7.72 -22.12
C LEU A 54 2.37 9.14 -22.42
N TYR A 55 2.42 10.06 -21.45
CA TYR A 55 1.82 11.39 -21.53
C TYR A 55 0.33 11.37 -21.94
N ASP A 56 -0.34 10.23 -21.71
CA ASP A 56 -1.75 10.02 -22.06
C ASP A 56 -2.52 9.59 -20.82
N ALA A 57 -3.22 10.55 -20.21
CA ALA A 57 -4.05 10.32 -19.05
C ALA A 57 -5.29 9.45 -19.35
N LYS A 58 -5.68 9.29 -20.63
CA LYS A 58 -6.88 8.56 -21.05
C LYS A 58 -6.59 7.10 -21.45
N ALA A 59 -5.36 6.63 -21.34
CA ALA A 59 -5.00 5.25 -21.65
C ALA A 59 -5.86 4.25 -20.84
N LYS A 60 -6.30 3.18 -21.51
CA LYS A 60 -7.07 2.10 -20.87
C LYS A 60 -6.16 1.31 -19.92
N PHE A 61 -6.71 0.81 -18.81
CA PHE A 61 -5.96 0.10 -17.76
C PHE A 61 -5.04 -1.02 -18.29
N PHE A 62 -5.58 -1.92 -19.12
CA PHE A 62 -4.81 -3.02 -19.70
C PHE A 62 -3.75 -2.55 -20.72
N GLU A 63 -4.03 -1.47 -21.42
CA GLU A 63 -3.10 -0.89 -22.39
C GLU A 63 -1.92 -0.20 -21.68
N SER A 64 -2.21 0.49 -20.57
CA SER A 64 -1.21 1.07 -19.67
C SER A 64 -0.31 -0.02 -19.08
N ILE A 65 -0.86 -1.12 -18.56
CA ILE A 65 -0.07 -2.24 -18.01
C ILE A 65 0.86 -2.87 -19.06
N ARG A 66 0.43 -2.93 -20.32
CA ARG A 66 1.22 -3.56 -21.39
C ARG A 66 2.33 -2.65 -21.89
N LYS A 67 2.12 -1.33 -21.92
CA LYS A 67 3.05 -0.35 -22.50
C LYS A 67 4.00 0.27 -21.46
N CYS A 68 3.57 0.42 -20.21
CA CYS A 68 4.38 1.00 -19.13
C CYS A 68 5.30 -0.03 -18.48
N PRO A 69 6.40 0.40 -17.85
CA PRO A 69 7.23 -0.48 -17.04
C PRO A 69 6.41 -1.06 -15.86
N LYS A 70 6.58 -2.35 -15.59
CA LYS A 70 5.82 -3.06 -14.54
C LYS A 70 6.30 -2.75 -13.13
N SER A 71 7.52 -2.21 -12.96
CA SER A 71 8.11 -2.01 -11.63
C SER A 71 7.30 -1.06 -10.75
N PRO A 72 6.84 0.13 -11.20
CA PRO A 72 6.15 1.05 -10.30
C PRO A 72 4.77 0.54 -9.91
N PHE A 73 4.14 -0.23 -10.80
CA PHE A 73 2.88 -0.91 -10.53
C PHE A 73 3.02 -1.99 -9.44
N VAL A 74 3.97 -2.91 -9.59
CA VAL A 74 4.16 -4.01 -8.63
C VAL A 74 4.57 -3.48 -7.26
N PHE A 75 5.48 -2.51 -7.20
CA PHE A 75 5.91 -1.90 -5.94
C PHE A 75 4.78 -1.09 -5.27
N GLY A 76 3.96 -0.36 -6.03
CA GLY A 76 2.83 0.38 -5.48
C GLY A 76 1.76 -0.54 -4.86
N VAL A 77 1.43 -1.64 -5.53
CA VAL A 77 0.46 -2.63 -5.02
C VAL A 77 1.03 -3.39 -3.81
N TYR A 78 2.29 -3.82 -3.90
CA TYR A 78 2.94 -4.58 -2.84
C TYR A 78 3.11 -3.75 -1.55
N SER A 79 3.61 -2.51 -1.67
CA SER A 79 3.78 -1.62 -0.53
C SER A 79 2.44 -1.31 0.15
N SER A 80 1.42 -0.93 -0.63
CA SER A 80 0.07 -0.70 -0.12
C SER A 80 -0.50 -1.90 0.65
N GLY A 81 -0.39 -3.11 0.08
CA GLY A 81 -0.90 -4.33 0.71
C GLY A 81 -0.18 -4.70 2.01
N VAL A 82 1.16 -4.61 2.02
CA VAL A 82 1.96 -4.89 3.22
C VAL A 82 1.69 -3.87 4.31
N THR A 83 1.66 -2.57 3.98
CA THR A 83 1.38 -1.51 4.95
C THR A 83 -0.03 -1.61 5.52
N TYR A 84 -1.03 -1.97 4.70
CA TYR A 84 -2.38 -2.25 5.18
C TYR A 84 -2.42 -3.40 6.18
N PHE A 85 -1.80 -4.53 5.84
CA PHE A 85 -1.76 -5.70 6.72
C PHE A 85 -1.09 -5.38 8.06
N MET A 86 0.03 -4.67 8.03
CA MET A 86 0.76 -4.27 9.24
C MET A 86 -0.04 -3.29 10.11
N LEU A 87 -0.63 -2.25 9.52
CA LEU A 87 -1.46 -1.29 10.26
C LEU A 87 -2.71 -1.95 10.85
N HIS A 88 -3.34 -2.87 10.11
CA HIS A 88 -4.47 -3.64 10.62
C HIS A 88 -4.07 -4.54 11.80
N GLN A 89 -2.90 -5.20 11.70
CA GLN A 89 -2.38 -6.04 12.78
C GLN A 89 -2.05 -5.22 14.03
N VAL A 90 -1.51 -4.01 13.88
CA VAL A 90 -1.07 -3.17 15.00
C VAL A 90 -2.22 -2.37 15.62
N LEU A 91 -3.19 -1.89 14.84
CA LEU A 91 -4.20 -0.93 15.32
C LEU A 91 -5.59 -1.54 15.54
N VAL A 92 -5.95 -2.57 14.77
CA VAL A 92 -7.29 -3.17 14.82
C VAL A 92 -7.28 -4.45 15.66
N THR A 93 -6.33 -5.35 15.41
CA THR A 93 -6.25 -6.64 16.11
C THR A 93 -6.17 -6.51 17.64
N PRO A 94 -5.30 -5.68 18.24
CA PRO A 94 -5.26 -5.58 19.70
C PRO A 94 -6.56 -4.98 20.28
N LYS A 95 -7.25 -4.08 19.58
CA LYS A 95 -8.53 -3.53 20.06
C LYS A 95 -9.64 -4.57 20.05
N VAL A 96 -9.66 -5.46 19.08
CA VAL A 96 -10.66 -6.54 18.98
C VAL A 96 -10.42 -7.62 20.05
N TYR A 97 -9.16 -7.96 20.32
CA TYR A 97 -8.81 -9.11 21.17
C TYR A 97 -8.50 -8.74 22.63
N ASN A 98 -8.09 -7.50 22.94
CA ASN A 98 -7.74 -7.07 24.31
C ASN A 98 -8.81 -6.24 25.02
N GLU A 99 -9.75 -5.58 24.31
CA GLU A 99 -10.78 -4.75 24.96
C GLU A 99 -12.05 -5.56 25.28
N LEU A 100 -12.59 -5.39 26.48
CA LEU A 100 -13.84 -6.02 26.95
C LEU A 100 -15.08 -5.49 26.20
N THR A 101 -15.06 -4.22 25.81
CA THR A 101 -16.13 -3.56 25.05
C THR A 101 -15.50 -2.68 23.97
N PRO A 102 -15.21 -3.22 22.77
CA PRO A 102 -14.63 -2.42 21.70
C PRO A 102 -15.62 -1.33 21.27
N CYS A 103 -15.15 -0.08 21.21
CA CYS A 103 -15.96 1.01 20.69
C CYS A 103 -16.15 0.84 19.16
N PRO A 104 -17.37 0.56 18.66
CA PRO A 104 -17.59 0.23 17.25
C PRO A 104 -17.29 1.40 16.34
N SER A 105 -17.60 2.64 16.76
CA SER A 105 -17.30 3.85 15.99
C SER A 105 -15.80 4.07 15.84
N CYS A 106 -15.01 3.88 16.90
CA CYS A 106 -13.56 4.00 16.86
C CYS A 106 -12.91 2.95 15.94
N LEU A 107 -13.44 1.72 15.94
CA LEU A 107 -12.91 0.64 15.10
C LEU A 107 -13.20 0.88 13.62
N VAL A 108 -14.41 1.36 13.30
CA VAL A 108 -14.79 1.71 11.93
C VAL A 108 -13.97 2.89 11.42
N ILE A 109 -13.82 3.96 12.20
CA ILE A 109 -13.02 5.14 11.83
C ILE A 109 -11.56 4.75 11.57
N ASN A 110 -10.95 3.96 12.47
CA ASN A 110 -9.58 3.51 12.28
C ASN A 110 -9.43 2.66 11.01
N SER A 111 -10.39 1.78 10.73
CA SER A 111 -10.37 0.93 9.54
C SER A 111 -10.48 1.74 8.25
N ILE A 112 -11.36 2.75 8.23
CA ILE A 112 -11.50 3.68 7.10
C ILE A 112 -10.22 4.52 6.93
N ALA A 113 -9.67 5.05 8.01
CA ALA A 113 -8.44 5.84 7.98
C ALA A 113 -7.26 5.03 7.44
N ILE A 114 -7.09 3.78 7.89
CA ILE A 114 -6.06 2.87 7.39
C ILE A 114 -6.29 2.58 5.90
N GLY A 115 -7.52 2.32 5.47
CA GLY A 115 -7.85 2.09 4.07
C GLY A 115 -7.54 3.30 3.18
N LEU A 116 -7.95 4.51 3.57
CA LEU A 116 -7.65 5.73 2.83
C LEU A 116 -6.14 6.03 2.78
N LEU A 117 -5.44 5.85 3.90
CA LEU A 117 -4.01 6.11 3.97
C LEU A 117 -3.23 5.13 3.08
N THR A 118 -3.52 3.84 3.18
CA THR A 118 -2.74 2.80 2.51
C THR A 118 -3.17 2.55 1.06
N GLY A 119 -4.46 2.67 0.76
CA GLY A 119 -5.03 2.42 -0.56
C GLY A 119 -5.09 3.63 -1.48
N ILE A 120 -4.96 4.85 -0.95
CA ILE A 120 -5.02 6.10 -1.74
C ILE A 120 -3.79 6.97 -1.50
N ALA A 121 -3.56 7.44 -0.27
CA ALA A 121 -2.49 8.41 -0.01
C ALA A 121 -1.10 7.85 -0.31
N LEU A 122 -0.84 6.61 0.11
CA LEU A 122 0.42 5.92 -0.10
C LEU A 122 0.74 5.68 -1.59
N PRO A 123 -0.13 5.10 -2.42
CA PRO A 123 0.14 4.96 -3.85
C PRO A 123 0.18 6.31 -4.57
N MET A 124 -0.60 7.32 -4.17
CA MET A 124 -0.51 8.66 -4.77
C MET A 124 0.84 9.34 -4.51
N LEU A 125 1.48 9.08 -3.37
CA LEU A 125 2.81 9.60 -3.08
C LEU A 125 3.91 8.70 -3.68
N ALA A 126 3.87 7.39 -3.41
CA ALA A 126 4.96 6.49 -3.77
C ALA A 126 5.11 6.28 -5.30
N THR A 127 4.00 6.20 -6.04
CA THR A 127 4.04 5.88 -7.48
C THR A 127 4.72 6.97 -8.32
N PRO A 128 4.41 8.29 -8.19
CA PRO A 128 5.06 9.31 -9.00
C PRO A 128 6.56 9.45 -8.69
N TYR A 129 6.97 9.33 -7.41
CA TYR A 129 8.39 9.30 -7.06
C TYR A 129 9.11 8.11 -7.71
N LEU A 130 8.49 6.94 -7.71
CA LEU A 130 9.06 5.75 -8.32
C LEU A 130 9.12 5.83 -9.86
N ALA A 131 8.08 6.37 -10.49
CA ALA A 131 8.07 6.60 -11.93
C ALA A 131 9.16 7.59 -12.34
N HIS A 132 9.35 8.67 -11.58
CA HIS A 132 10.40 9.66 -11.82
C HIS A 132 11.80 9.06 -11.67
N TYR A 133 12.04 8.25 -10.64
CA TYR A 133 13.30 7.53 -10.44
C TYR A 133 13.62 6.59 -11.63
N VAL A 134 12.62 5.85 -12.11
CA VAL A 134 12.78 4.94 -13.26
C VAL A 134 13.09 5.72 -14.54
N LEU A 135 12.50 6.91 -14.74
CA LEU A 135 12.81 7.77 -15.87
C LEU A 135 14.27 8.22 -15.85
N ILE A 136 14.77 8.74 -14.71
CA ILE A 136 16.16 9.17 -14.57
C ILE A 136 17.14 8.02 -14.80
N ASN A 137 16.86 6.84 -14.25
CA ASN A 137 17.72 5.67 -14.47
C ASN A 137 17.68 5.18 -15.92
N ARG A 138 16.55 5.33 -16.62
CA ARG A 138 16.47 5.00 -18.04
C ARG A 138 17.29 5.99 -18.85
N GLU A 139 17.20 7.28 -18.56
CA GLU A 139 18.02 8.31 -19.20
C GLU A 139 19.52 8.07 -18.98
N ALA A 140 19.94 7.77 -17.74
CA ALA A 140 21.33 7.46 -17.40
C ALA A 140 21.89 6.22 -18.12
N ASN A 141 21.05 5.21 -18.36
CA ASN A 141 21.44 4.00 -19.09
C ASN A 141 21.45 4.18 -20.62
N THR A 142 20.70 5.15 -21.17
CA THR A 142 20.56 5.33 -22.63
C THR A 142 21.47 6.44 -23.17
N GLY A 143 21.83 7.44 -22.35
CA GLY A 143 22.85 8.44 -22.65
C GLY A 143 23.84 8.48 -21.49
N GLY A 144 25.10 8.07 -21.72
CA GLY A 144 26.09 7.80 -20.68
C GLY A 144 26.48 9.00 -19.81
N SER A 145 25.59 9.42 -18.92
CA SER A 145 25.73 10.53 -17.99
C SER A 145 25.78 10.03 -16.55
N SER A 146 26.70 10.60 -15.78
CA SER A 146 27.25 10.12 -14.50
C SER A 146 26.34 10.33 -13.27
N ARG A 147 25.04 10.04 -13.37
CA ARG A 147 24.10 10.03 -12.24
C ARG A 147 23.25 8.75 -12.23
N ALA A 148 23.90 7.60 -12.41
CA ALA A 148 23.26 6.31 -12.18
C ALA A 148 22.96 6.18 -10.68
N MET A 149 21.70 6.35 -10.28
CA MET A 149 21.30 6.05 -8.91
C MET A 149 21.29 4.53 -8.71
N PRO A 150 21.75 4.02 -7.55
CA PRO A 150 21.90 2.59 -7.33
C PRO A 150 20.57 1.86 -7.43
N VAL A 151 20.57 0.70 -8.10
CA VAL A 151 19.40 -0.18 -8.28
C VAL A 151 18.80 -0.49 -6.92
N VAL A 152 17.59 0.01 -6.68
CA VAL A 152 16.89 -0.15 -5.41
C VAL A 152 16.43 -1.60 -5.27
N ASN A 153 17.08 -2.35 -4.37
CA ASN A 153 16.76 -3.76 -4.15
C ASN A 153 15.76 -3.94 -2.99
N ASN A 154 15.62 -2.92 -2.12
CA ASN A 154 14.79 -3.01 -0.93
C ASN A 154 13.83 -1.82 -0.77
N LEU A 155 12.66 -2.09 -0.17
CA LEU A 155 11.66 -1.08 0.19
C LEU A 155 12.22 -0.02 1.16
N LEU A 156 13.22 -0.39 1.97
CA LEU A 156 13.88 0.52 2.90
C LEU A 156 14.81 1.50 2.17
N GLU A 157 15.61 1.02 1.21
CA GLU A 157 16.43 1.87 0.32
C GLU A 157 15.55 2.81 -0.51
N PHE A 158 14.34 2.35 -0.87
CA PHE A 158 13.33 3.15 -1.55
C PHE A 158 12.78 4.29 -0.67
N LEU A 159 12.52 4.01 0.61
CA LEU A 159 12.06 5.01 1.58
C LEU A 159 13.15 6.04 1.90
N THR A 160 14.41 5.62 2.01
CA THR A 160 15.54 6.53 2.24
C THR A 160 15.84 7.38 1.00
N LEU A 161 15.76 6.82 -0.21
CA LEU A 161 15.90 7.57 -1.46
C LEU A 161 14.70 8.50 -1.71
N GLY A 162 13.48 8.09 -1.34
CA GLY A 162 12.31 8.97 -1.35
C GLY A 162 12.45 10.13 -0.37
N TRP A 163 13.04 9.89 0.80
CA TRP A 163 13.34 10.91 1.80
C TRP A 163 14.42 11.89 1.32
N GLU A 164 15.50 11.41 0.71
CA GLU A 164 16.51 12.27 0.07
C GLU A 164 15.96 13.00 -1.17
N GLY A 165 15.06 12.36 -1.92
CA GLY A 165 14.34 12.95 -3.04
C GLY A 165 13.40 14.08 -2.62
N ILE A 166 12.75 14.02 -1.46
CA ILE A 166 11.96 15.13 -0.91
C ILE A 166 12.84 16.35 -0.60
N SER A 167 14.09 16.15 -0.19
CA SER A 167 15.05 17.23 0.06
C SER A 167 15.63 17.84 -1.23
N ASN A 168 15.63 17.10 -2.34
CA ASN A 168 16.26 17.49 -3.61
C ASN A 168 15.26 17.73 -4.76
N ALA A 169 13.97 17.43 -4.59
CA ALA A 169 12.93 17.70 -5.56
C ALA A 169 12.60 19.20 -5.55
N PRO A 170 12.67 19.91 -6.70
CA PRO A 170 12.12 21.24 -6.80
C PRO A 170 10.60 21.12 -6.60
N ASN A 171 10.07 21.82 -5.60
CA ASN A 171 8.65 22.05 -5.27
C ASN A 171 7.62 21.23 -6.10
N PRO A 172 6.86 20.30 -5.50
CA PRO A 172 5.72 19.65 -6.16
C PRO A 172 4.49 20.58 -6.31
N LEU A 173 4.70 21.89 -6.45
CA LEU A 173 3.69 22.95 -6.43
C LEU A 173 3.94 24.01 -7.51
N VAL A 174 4.31 23.59 -8.72
CA VAL A 174 4.22 24.45 -9.90
C VAL A 174 3.38 23.73 -10.95
N LEU A 175 2.08 23.86 -10.78
CA LEU A 175 1.09 23.91 -11.86
C LEU A 175 0.61 25.36 -11.93
#